data_AF-A0A081QKZ3-F1
#
_entry.id   AF-A0A081QKZ3-F1
#
_cell.length_a   1.000
_cell.length_b   1.000
_cell.length_c   1.000
_cell.angle_alpha   90.00
_cell.angle_beta   90.00
_cell.angle_gamma   90.00
#
_symmetry.space_group_name_H-M   'P 1'
#
loop_
_entity.id
_entity.type
_entity.pdbx_description
1 polymer ?
#
loop_
_entity_poly.entity_id
_entity_poly.type
_entity_poly.pdbx_seq_one_letter_code
_entity_poly.pdbx_strand_id
1 'polypeptide(L)'
;MNIVKNKKEILEAFRENSDMMAILTIIRNHGLKDSWLAAGSVRNFIWNLLSDKSPFDCETDVDVIFFDPDISYEETLLLEKKLREDFPQYQWELKNQVYMHQYSPHTAPYSSSRDAMSKYPERCTALE
;
A
#
# COMPACT_ATOMS: atom_id res chain seq x y z
N MET A 1 -13.53 17.84 -18.33
CA MET A 1 -12.37 18.44 -19.02
C MET A 1 -11.18 17.60 -18.58
N ASN A 2 -10.66 16.71 -19.44
CA ASN A 2 -9.68 15.70 -19.02
C ASN A 2 -8.36 16.37 -18.61
N ILE A 3 -8.17 16.60 -17.31
CA ILE A 3 -6.88 17.04 -16.78
C ILE A 3 -5.97 15.82 -16.86
N VAL A 4 -5.15 15.75 -17.90
CA VAL A 4 -4.04 14.80 -17.94
C VAL A 4 -3.02 15.28 -16.90
N LYS A 5 -3.12 14.73 -15.69
CA LYS A 5 -2.15 15.05 -14.63
C LYS A 5 -0.84 14.32 -14.86
N ASN A 6 0.26 15.05 -14.81
CA ASN A 6 1.60 14.44 -14.79
C ASN A 6 1.94 13.94 -13.37
N LYS A 7 3.04 13.19 -13.24
CA LYS A 7 3.48 12.65 -11.94
C LYS A 7 3.60 13.72 -10.85
N LYS A 8 4.07 14.92 -11.18
CA LYS A 8 4.25 16.00 -10.20
C LYS A 8 2.92 16.46 -9.63
N GLU A 9 1.92 16.68 -10.48
CA GLU A 9 0.57 17.10 -10.06
C GLU A 9 -0.15 16.04 -9.24
N ILE A 10 0.09 14.76 -9.54
CA ILE A 10 -0.43 13.64 -8.74
C ILE A 10 0.21 13.64 -7.35
N LEU A 11 1.54 13.82 -7.27
CA LEU A 11 2.25 13.86 -5.99
C LEU A 11 1.87 15.10 -5.15
N GLU A 12 1.58 16.23 -5.79
CA GLU A 12 1.06 17.41 -5.10
C GLU A 12 -0.33 17.13 -4.51
N ALA A 13 -1.25 16.59 -5.31
CA ALA A 13 -2.57 16.20 -4.82
C ALA A 13 -2.50 15.17 -3.67
N PHE A 14 -1.55 14.24 -3.75
CA PHE A 14 -1.32 13.26 -2.68
C PHE A 14 -0.88 13.94 -1.38
N ARG A 15 0.04 14.91 -1.46
CA ARG A 15 0.52 15.66 -0.28
C ARG A 15 -0.53 16.58 0.32
N GLU A 16 -1.42 17.10 -0.50
CA GLU A 16 -2.55 17.94 -0.06
C GLU A 16 -3.67 17.10 0.59
N ASN A 17 -3.73 15.80 0.33
CA ASN A 17 -4.72 14.92 0.94
C ASN A 17 -4.29 14.52 2.36
N SER A 18 -5.09 14.95 3.35
CA SER A 18 -4.81 14.72 4.76
C SER A 18 -4.80 13.24 5.14
N ASP A 19 -5.69 12.42 4.59
CA ASP A 19 -5.79 10.99 4.90
C ASP A 19 -4.60 10.22 4.36
N MET A 20 -4.21 10.47 3.11
CA MET A 20 -3.03 9.84 2.52
C MET A 20 -1.75 10.19 3.30
N MET A 21 -1.62 11.46 3.73
CA MET A 21 -0.49 11.88 4.55
C MET A 21 -0.54 11.31 5.97
N ALA A 22 -1.73 11.12 6.54
CA ALA A 22 -1.91 10.45 7.83
C ALA A 22 -1.49 8.97 7.72
N ILE A 23 -1.96 8.26 6.69
CA ILE A 23 -1.59 6.86 6.40
C ILE A 23 -0.08 6.71 6.27
N LEU A 24 0.58 7.53 5.43
CA LEU A 24 2.04 7.48 5.29
C LEU A 24 2.77 7.74 6.61
N THR A 25 2.24 8.64 7.44
CA THR A 25 2.81 8.95 8.76
C THR A 25 2.65 7.78 9.72
N ILE A 26 1.49 7.11 9.73
CA ILE A 26 1.22 5.92 10.55
C ILE A 26 2.17 4.79 10.19
N ILE A 27 2.31 4.48 8.89
CA ILE A 27 3.21 3.44 8.38
C ILE A 27 4.65 3.75 8.79
N ARG A 28 5.11 4.99 8.56
CA ARG A 28 6.47 5.42 8.93
C ARG A 28 6.73 5.25 10.43
N ASN A 29 5.76 5.61 11.28
CA ASN A 29 5.91 5.56 12.73
C ASN A 29 5.91 4.12 13.28
N HIS A 30 5.36 3.15 12.54
CA HIS A 30 5.43 1.73 12.90
C HIS A 30 6.83 1.12 12.73
N GLY A 31 7.74 1.79 12.01
CA GLY A 31 9.15 1.37 11.91
C GLY A 31 9.36 0.04 11.20
N LEU A 32 8.40 -0.40 10.38
CA LEU A 32 8.53 -1.63 9.59
C LEU A 32 9.63 -1.47 8.54
N LYS A 33 10.48 -2.50 8.38
CA LYS A 33 11.53 -2.48 7.38
C LYS A 33 10.95 -2.62 5.98
N ASP A 34 11.50 -1.87 5.04
CA ASP A 34 11.12 -1.92 3.63
C ASP A 34 9.60 -1.82 3.43
N SER A 35 8.92 -0.90 4.14
CA SER A 35 7.46 -0.74 4.16
C SER A 35 6.94 0.38 3.24
N TRP A 36 5.93 0.07 2.43
CA TRP A 36 5.47 0.89 1.31
C TRP A 36 3.94 0.88 1.29
N LEU A 37 3.32 2.04 1.07
CA LEU A 37 1.93 2.09 0.62
C LEU A 37 1.95 1.75 -0.87
N ALA A 38 1.22 0.72 -1.30
CA ALA A 38 1.39 0.18 -2.64
C ALA A 38 0.03 -0.15 -3.29
N ALA A 39 0.09 -0.76 -4.47
CA ALA A 39 -1.01 -1.51 -5.05
C ALA A 39 -2.32 -0.73 -5.22
N GLY A 40 -3.42 -1.27 -4.72
CA GLY A 40 -4.77 -0.75 -4.86
C GLY A 40 -4.91 0.64 -4.27
N SER A 41 -4.28 0.92 -3.13
CA SER A 41 -4.40 2.23 -2.47
C SER A 41 -3.82 3.37 -3.30
N VAL A 42 -2.62 3.19 -3.86
CA VAL A 42 -1.98 4.21 -4.71
C VAL A 42 -2.74 4.34 -6.03
N ARG A 43 -3.12 3.20 -6.64
CA ARG A 43 -3.87 3.18 -7.90
C ARG A 43 -5.25 3.82 -7.77
N ASN A 44 -6.00 3.50 -6.73
CA ASN A 44 -7.34 4.03 -6.48
C ASN A 44 -7.29 5.54 -6.30
N PHE A 45 -6.29 6.06 -5.56
CA PHE A 45 -6.09 7.50 -5.42
C PHE A 45 -5.90 8.18 -6.77
N ILE A 46 -4.99 7.66 -7.60
CA ILE A 46 -4.69 8.22 -8.92
C ILE A 46 -5.91 8.15 -9.84
N TRP A 47 -6.61 7.02 -9.88
CA TRP A 47 -7.78 6.84 -10.74
C TRP A 47 -8.94 7.73 -10.33
N ASN A 48 -9.24 7.84 -9.04
CA ASN A 48 -10.29 8.72 -8.56
C ASN A 48 -9.96 10.19 -8.86
N LEU A 49 -8.71 10.60 -8.64
CA LEU A 49 -8.24 11.95 -8.96
C LEU A 49 -8.38 12.27 -10.46
N LEU A 50 -8.08 11.31 -11.35
CA LEU A 50 -8.20 11.48 -12.80
C LEU A 50 -9.65 11.37 -13.32
N SER A 51 -10.56 10.85 -12.50
CA SER A 51 -11.97 10.63 -12.86
C SER A 51 -12.93 11.63 -12.20
N ASP A 52 -12.41 12.75 -11.69
CA ASP A 52 -13.17 13.78 -10.98
C ASP A 52 -13.99 13.23 -9.78
N LYS A 53 -13.49 12.18 -9.12
CA LYS A 53 -14.06 11.61 -7.89
C LYS A 53 -13.25 12.05 -6.66
N SER A 54 -13.78 11.80 -5.46
CA SER A 54 -13.00 11.95 -4.22
C SER A 54 -11.72 11.13 -4.32
N PRO A 55 -10.52 11.74 -4.27
CA PRO A 55 -9.27 11.01 -4.44
C PRO A 55 -9.08 9.92 -3.40
N PHE A 56 -9.52 10.17 -2.16
CA PHE A 56 -9.49 9.18 -1.09
C PHE A 56 -10.91 8.70 -0.75
N ASP A 57 -11.02 7.40 -0.48
CA ASP A 57 -12.25 6.73 -0.05
C ASP A 57 -11.89 5.81 1.13
N CYS A 58 -12.41 6.13 2.32
CA CYS A 58 -12.11 5.40 3.55
C CYS A 58 -12.70 3.99 3.58
N GLU A 59 -13.62 3.67 2.66
CA GLU A 59 -14.18 2.33 2.51
C GLU A 59 -13.30 1.42 1.65
N THR A 60 -12.23 1.94 1.05
CA THR A 60 -11.29 1.16 0.24
C THR A 60 -10.09 0.67 1.04
N ASP A 61 -9.56 -0.48 0.62
CA ASP A 61 -8.42 -1.12 1.27
C ASP A 61 -7.15 -0.26 1.22
N VAL A 62 -6.42 -0.26 2.33
CA VAL A 62 -5.13 0.38 2.54
C VAL A 62 -4.03 -0.69 2.51
N ASP A 63 -3.55 -0.97 1.31
CA ASP A 63 -2.50 -1.92 0.96
C ASP A 63 -1.13 -1.43 1.45
N VAL A 64 -0.66 -2.02 2.55
CA VAL A 64 0.67 -1.80 3.09
C VAL A 64 1.47 -3.07 2.92
N ILE A 65 2.53 -2.98 2.13
CA ILE A 65 3.48 -4.08 1.98
C ILE A 65 4.74 -3.76 2.75
N PHE A 66 5.39 -4.78 3.28
CA PHE A 66 6.72 -4.65 3.85
C PHE A 66 7.53 -5.92 3.64
N PHE A 67 8.84 -5.86 3.82
CA PHE A 67 9.72 -7.02 3.72
C PHE A 67 10.61 -7.08 4.95
N ASP A 68 10.29 -8.00 5.86
CA ASP A 68 11.14 -8.25 7.04
C ASP A 68 11.19 -9.76 7.33
N PRO A 69 12.32 -10.44 7.08
CA PRO A 69 12.47 -11.86 7.36
C PRO A 69 12.54 -12.18 8.86
N ASP A 70 12.78 -11.17 9.71
CA ASP A 70 12.83 -11.34 11.16
C ASP A 70 11.43 -11.37 11.79
N ILE A 71 10.39 -10.95 11.05
CA ILE A 71 9.00 -10.92 11.51
C ILE A 71 8.26 -12.14 10.96
N SER A 72 7.72 -12.97 11.85
CA SER A 72 6.93 -14.14 11.49
C SER A 72 5.59 -13.81 10.83
N TYR A 73 4.98 -14.81 10.19
CA TYR A 73 3.64 -14.65 9.62
C TYR A 73 2.59 -14.35 10.72
N GLU A 74 2.70 -14.99 11.89
CA GLU A 74 1.80 -14.74 13.02
C GLU A 74 1.97 -13.33 13.58
N GLU A 75 3.20 -12.85 13.76
CA GLU A 75 3.46 -11.47 14.17
C GLU A 75 2.93 -10.45 13.17
N THR A 76 3.01 -10.76 11.86
CA THR A 76 2.42 -9.92 10.81
C THR A 76 0.91 -9.75 11.01
N LEU A 77 0.18 -10.83 11.31
CA LEU A 77 -1.26 -10.78 11.58
C LEU A 77 -1.60 -10.01 12.86
N LEU A 78 -0.77 -10.13 13.90
CA LEU A 78 -0.93 -9.38 15.14
C LEU A 78 -0.70 -7.87 14.91
N LEU A 79 0.29 -7.50 14.10
CA LEU A 79 0.55 -6.12 13.71
C LEU A 79 -0.60 -5.54 12.88
N GLU A 80 -1.13 -6.30 11.92
CA GLU A 80 -2.32 -5.90 11.14
C GLU A 80 -3.52 -5.65 12.05
N LYS A 81 -3.79 -6.58 12.97
CA LYS A 81 -4.88 -6.44 13.94
C LYS A 81 -4.70 -5.18 14.79
N LYS A 82 -3.49 -4.94 15.30
CA LYS A 82 -3.20 -3.75 16.10
C LYS A 82 -3.38 -2.46 15.30
N LEU A 83 -2.94 -2.42 14.03
CA LEU A 83 -3.18 -1.27 13.15
C LEU A 83 -4.67 -0.97 12.98
N ARG A 84 -5.50 -2.01 12.81
CA ARG A 84 -6.96 -1.87 12.72
C ARG A 84 -7.60 -1.41 14.04
N GLU A 85 -7.05 -1.80 15.18
CA GLU A 85 -7.52 -1.36 16.50
C GLU A 85 -7.13 0.10 16.79
N ASP A 86 -5.89 0.48 16.48
CA ASP A 86 -5.35 1.82 16.74
C ASP A 86 -5.90 2.86 15.74
N PHE A 87 -6.19 2.45 14.49
CA PHE A 87 -6.65 3.32 13.41
C PHE A 87 -7.83 2.69 12.65
N PRO A 88 -9.01 2.54 13.29
CA PRO A 88 -10.16 1.83 12.73
C PRO A 88 -10.84 2.56 11.56
N GLN A 89 -10.49 3.82 11.31
CA GLN A 89 -11.01 4.60 10.19
C GLN A 89 -10.44 4.20 8.82
N TYR A 90 -9.45 3.29 8.78
CA TYR A 90 -8.80 2.84 7.56
C TYR A 90 -8.85 1.31 7.45
N GLN A 91 -9.15 0.80 6.25
CA GLN A 91 -9.23 -0.64 5.98
C GLN A 91 -7.84 -1.23 5.71
N TRP A 92 -7.03 -1.39 6.76
CA TRP A 92 -5.65 -1.84 6.62
C TRP A 92 -5.52 -3.28 6.09
N GLU A 93 -4.73 -3.44 5.04
CA GLU A 93 -4.19 -4.73 4.59
C GLU A 93 -2.68 -4.73 4.72
N LEU A 94 -2.16 -5.42 5.74
CA LEU A 94 -0.72 -5.47 5.99
C LEU A 94 -0.14 -6.81 5.54
N LYS A 95 0.75 -6.79 4.54
CA LYS A 95 1.33 -8.01 3.95
C LYS A 95 2.85 -8.00 4.01
N ASN A 96 3.42 -8.95 4.77
CA ASN A 96 4.84 -9.24 4.71
C ASN A 96 5.15 -10.05 3.44
N GLN A 97 5.89 -9.42 2.52
CA GLN A 97 6.20 -10.00 1.23
C GLN A 97 7.05 -11.28 1.35
N VAL A 98 7.80 -11.46 2.44
CA VAL A 98 8.56 -12.70 2.70
C VAL A 98 7.70 -13.96 2.50
N TYR A 99 6.43 -13.93 2.93
CA TYR A 99 5.53 -15.09 2.86
C TYR A 99 4.62 -15.11 1.64
N MET A 100 4.49 -14.00 0.90
CA MET A 100 3.48 -13.87 -0.15
C MET A 100 3.72 -14.79 -1.35
N HIS A 101 4.95 -15.25 -1.56
CA HIS A 101 5.28 -16.21 -2.62
C HIS A 101 4.53 -17.55 -2.47
N GLN A 102 4.10 -17.91 -1.25
CA GLN A 102 3.35 -19.13 -0.97
C GLN A 102 1.93 -19.10 -1.54
N TYR A 103 1.37 -17.91 -1.72
CA TYR A 103 0.03 -17.69 -2.29
C TYR A 103 0.07 -17.47 -3.81
N SER A 104 1.25 -17.43 -4.40
CA SER A 104 1.44 -17.27 -5.85
C SER A 104 2.00 -18.56 -6.45
N PRO A 105 1.30 -19.21 -7.38
CA PRO A 105 1.77 -20.46 -7.96
C PRO A 105 3.13 -20.27 -8.65
N HIS A 106 4.02 -21.24 -8.48
CA HIS A 106 5.35 -21.27 -9.10
C HIS A 106 6.24 -20.05 -8.79
N THR A 107 6.02 -19.36 -7.67
CA THR A 107 6.77 -18.16 -7.32
C THR A 107 7.84 -18.45 -6.28
N ALA A 108 9.10 -18.11 -6.61
CA ALA A 108 10.20 -18.19 -5.67
C ALA A 108 10.08 -17.09 -4.58
N PRO A 109 10.65 -17.29 -3.38
CA PRO A 109 10.73 -16.25 -2.37
C PRO A 109 11.28 -14.94 -2.92
N TYR A 110 10.67 -13.82 -2.53
CA TYR A 110 11.12 -12.50 -2.94
C TYR A 110 12.35 -12.06 -2.15
N SER A 111 13.08 -11.10 -2.70
CA SER A 111 14.29 -10.52 -2.10
C SER A 111 14.08 -9.13 -1.48
N SER A 112 12.96 -8.46 -1.80
CA SER A 112 12.57 -7.13 -1.29
C SER A 112 11.10 -6.85 -1.63
N SER A 113 10.53 -5.78 -1.05
CA SER A 113 9.20 -5.29 -1.41
C SER A 113 9.10 -4.92 -2.91
N ARG A 114 10.16 -4.32 -3.47
CA ARG A 114 10.24 -3.99 -4.89
C ARG A 114 10.27 -5.21 -5.81
N ASP A 115 11.03 -6.25 -5.45
CA ASP A 115 11.03 -7.52 -6.19
C ASP A 115 9.64 -8.17 -6.14
N ALA A 116 8.96 -8.14 -4.99
CA ALA A 116 7.60 -8.65 -4.85
C ALA A 116 6.61 -7.92 -5.77
N MET A 117 6.61 -6.59 -5.76
CA MET A 117 5.76 -5.78 -6.65
C MET A 117 6.00 -6.07 -8.14
N SER A 118 7.24 -6.36 -8.54
CA SER A 118 7.56 -6.68 -9.94
C SER A 118 6.86 -7.93 -10.46
N LYS A 119 6.38 -8.81 -9.57
CA LYS A 119 5.70 -10.07 -9.89
C LYS A 119 4.18 -9.97 -9.73
N TYR A 120 3.64 -8.78 -9.50
CA TYR A 120 2.19 -8.58 -9.44
C TYR A 120 1.51 -8.90 -10.78
N PRO A 121 0.26 -9.40 -10.74
CA PRO A 121 -0.44 -9.87 -11.94
C PRO A 121 -0.72 -8.75 -12.94
N GLU A 122 -0.82 -7.51 -12.47
CA GLU A 122 -1.18 -6.34 -13.28
C GLU A 122 -0.15 -5.23 -13.13
N ARG A 123 0.31 -4.67 -14.26
CA ARG A 123 1.27 -3.54 -14.26
C ARG A 123 0.75 -2.31 -13.52
N CYS A 124 -0.55 -2.05 -13.61
CA CYS A 124 -1.18 -0.91 -12.92
C CYS A 124 -1.30 -1.10 -11.40
N THR A 125 -0.99 -2.30 -10.88
CA THR A 125 -1.00 -2.62 -9.45
C THR A 125 0.44 -2.66 -8.90
N ALA A 126 1.46 -2.74 -9.75
CA ALA A 126 2.86 -2.59 -9.36
C ALA A 126 3.24 -1.09 -9.22
N LEU A 127 2.57 -0.39 -8.31
CA LEU A 127 2.78 1.04 -8.01
C LEU A 127 3.07 1.25 -6.53
N GLU A 128 3.94 2.23 -6.25
CA GLU A 128 4.32 2.75 -4.94
C GLU A 128 4.36 4.28 -4.89
#